data_AF-A0A7X3F3K9-F1
#
_entry.id   AF-A0A7X3F3K9-F1
#
_cell.length_a   1.000
_cell.length_b   1.000
_cell.length_c   1.000
_cell.angle_alpha   90.00
_cell.angle_beta   90.00
_cell.angle_gamma   90.00
#
_symmetry.space_group_name_H-M   'P 1'
#
loop_
_entity.id
_entity.type
_entity.pdbx_description
1 polymer ?
#
loop_
_entity_poly.entity_id
_entity_poly.type
_entity_poly.pdbx_seq_one_letter_code
_entity_poly.pdbx_strand_id
1 'polypeptide(L)' 'MSTTTSDLGEKVMARLRVIEGFASILMENDSLKGDAQAGFAPQLDHLSESTIHEAMYMLADQAQDQLLQLMNAAGGAQ' A
#
# COMPACT_ATOMS: atom_id res chain seq x y z
N MET A 1 -21.12 10.61 -11.61
CA MET A 1 -21.32 9.15 -11.43
C MET A 1 -21.25 8.88 -9.94
N SER A 2 -22.31 8.37 -9.31
CA SER A 2 -22.27 8.04 -7.88
C SER A 2 -21.47 6.76 -7.67
N THR A 3 -20.35 6.86 -6.95
CA THR A 3 -19.63 5.70 -6.41
C THR A 3 -20.52 4.97 -5.42
N THR A 4 -20.72 3.67 -5.61
CA THR A 4 -21.49 2.82 -4.70
C THR A 4 -20.60 2.33 -3.56
N THR A 5 -21.19 1.96 -2.42
CA THR A 5 -20.47 1.38 -1.28
C THR A 5 -19.63 0.14 -1.67
N SER A 6 -20.11 -0.66 -2.63
CA SER A 6 -19.36 -1.81 -3.17
C SER A 6 -18.08 -1.39 -3.89
N ASP A 7 -18.15 -0.35 -4.75
CA ASP A 7 -17.00 0.17 -5.49
C ASP A 7 -15.94 0.77 -4.55
N LEU A 8 -16.36 1.43 -3.47
CA LEU A 8 -15.44 1.91 -2.43
C LEU A 8 -14.73 0.75 -1.70
N GLY A 9 -15.47 -0.30 -1.34
CA GLY A 9 -14.90 -1.49 -0.71
C GLY A 9 -13.86 -2.20 -1.58
N GLU A 10 -14.16 -2.38 -2.87
CA GLU A 10 -13.22 -2.96 -3.84
C GLU A 10 -11.95 -2.12 -4.00
N LYS A 11 -12.10 -0.79 -4.05
CA LYS A 11 -10.97 0.16 -4.12
C LYS A 11 -10.07 0.11 -2.89
N VAL A 12 -10.64 -0.02 -1.69
CA VAL A 12 -9.86 -0.21 -0.46
C VAL A 12 -9.09 -1.53 -0.51
N MET A 13 -9.76 -2.63 -0.86
CA MET A 13 -9.13 -3.95 -0.95
C MET A 13 -8.02 -4.02 -2.01
N ALA A 14 -8.19 -3.33 -3.14
CA ALA A 14 -7.16 -3.24 -4.17
C ALA A 14 -5.91 -2.51 -3.65
N ARG A 15 -6.08 -1.39 -2.92
CA ARG A 15 -4.95 -0.65 -2.34
C ARG A 15 -4.22 -1.44 -1.27
N LEU A 16 -4.94 -2.14 -0.40
CA LEU A 16 -4.33 -3.00 0.62
C LEU A 16 -3.44 -4.10 -0.02
N ARG A 17 -3.89 -4.71 -1.12
CA ARG A 17 -3.06 -5.68 -1.86
C ARG A 17 -1.79 -5.07 -2.44
N VAL A 18 -1.86 -3.84 -2.95
CA VAL A 18 -0.67 -3.14 -3.49
C VAL A 18 0.31 -2.79 -2.36
N ILE A 19 -0.21 -2.31 -1.22
CA ILE A 19 0.60 -2.03 -0.02
C ILE A 19 1.32 -3.29 0.46
N GLU A 20 0.62 -4.43 0.51
CA GLU A 20 1.20 -5.72 0.88
C GLU A 20 2.31 -6.14 -0.09
N GLY A 21 2.09 -6.01 -1.40
CA GLY A 21 3.11 -6.30 -2.41
C GLY A 21 4.35 -5.41 -2.27
N PHE A 22 4.18 -4.11 -2.04
CA PHE A 22 5.30 -3.20 -1.78
C PHE A 22 6.05 -3.54 -0.49
N ALA A 23 5.35 -3.92 0.57
CA ALA A 23 5.99 -4.36 1.81
C ALA A 23 6.85 -5.62 1.57
N SER A 24 6.36 -6.61 0.81
CA SER A 24 7.14 -7.79 0.45
C SER A 24 8.39 -7.45 -0.35
N ILE A 25 8.28 -6.56 -1.35
CA ILE A 25 9.43 -6.10 -2.15
C ILE A 25 10.49 -5.43 -1.27
N LEU A 26 10.07 -4.55 -0.34
CA LEU A 26 10.99 -3.88 0.57
C LEU A 26 11.67 -4.86 1.53
N MET A 27 10.93 -5.85 2.05
CA MET A 27 11.50 -6.89 2.92
C MET A 27 12.52 -7.78 2.19
N GLU A 28 12.23 -8.19 0.95
CA GLU A 28 13.16 -8.96 0.12
C GLU A 28 14.39 -8.13 -0.23
N ASN A 29 14.22 -6.85 -0.54
CA ASN A 29 15.34 -5.98 -0.84
C ASN A 29 16.22 -5.71 0.40
N ASP A 30 15.63 -5.60 1.59
CA ASP A 30 16.37 -5.42 2.85
C ASP A 30 17.14 -6.68 3.27
N SER A 31 16.57 -7.89 3.04
CA SER A 31 17.29 -9.14 3.31
C SER A 31 18.57 -9.26 2.47
N LEU A 32 18.53 -8.83 1.20
CA LEU A 32 19.70 -8.80 0.31
C LEU A 32 20.77 -7.80 0.77
N LYS A 33 20.41 -6.73 1.50
CA LYS A 33 21.40 -5.83 2.12
C LYS A 33 22.12 -6.51 3.28
N GLY A 34 21.41 -7.32 4.06
CA GLY A 34 22.01 -8.14 5.13
C GLY A 34 22.98 -9.19 4.57
N ASP A 35 22.65 -9.76 3.42
CA ASP A 35 23.46 -10.75 2.70
C ASP A 35 24.51 -10.12 1.75
N ALA A 36 24.74 -8.80 1.82
CA ALA A 36 25.71 -8.11 0.96
C ALA A 36 27.15 -8.66 1.11
N GLN A 37 27.47 -9.29 2.23
CA GLN A 37 28.73 -10.01 2.43
C GLN A 37 28.87 -11.27 1.55
N ALA A 38 27.77 -11.84 1.07
CA ALA A 38 27.73 -13.01 0.18
C ALA A 38 27.73 -12.66 -1.32
N GLY A 39 27.93 -11.38 -1.67
CA GLY A 39 28.01 -10.92 -3.06
C GLY A 39 26.65 -10.69 -3.73
N PHE A 40 25.57 -10.75 -2.96
CA PHE A 40 24.26 -10.27 -3.40
C PHE A 40 24.19 -8.75 -3.24
N ALA A 41 23.57 -8.07 -4.19
CA ALA A 41 23.29 -6.65 -4.08
C ALA A 41 21.77 -6.44 -3.96
N PRO A 42 21.31 -5.49 -3.14
CA PRO A 42 19.92 -5.06 -3.19
C PRO A 42 19.54 -4.66 -4.61
N GLN A 43 18.33 -5.01 -5.02
CA GLN A 43 17.81 -4.73 -6.37
C GLN A 43 17.35 -3.28 -6.51
N LEU A 44 16.94 -2.66 -5.40
CA LEU A 44 16.50 -1.29 -5.33
C LEU A 44 17.62 -0.41 -4.78
N ASP A 45 17.81 0.74 -5.42
CA ASP A 45 18.58 1.82 -4.83
C ASP A 45 17.76 2.58 -3.78
N HIS A 46 18.43 3.46 -3.03
CA HIS A 46 17.78 4.22 -1.97
C HIS A 46 16.60 5.07 -2.49
N LEU A 47 16.72 5.65 -3.69
CA LEU A 47 15.67 6.49 -4.25
C LEU A 47 14.41 5.67 -4.60
N SER A 48 14.61 4.48 -5.16
CA SER A 48 13.53 3.55 -5.50
C SER A 48 12.82 3.06 -4.24
N GLU A 49 13.57 2.72 -3.18
CA GLU A 49 12.98 2.37 -1.87
C GLU A 49 12.16 3.52 -1.29
N SER A 50 12.70 4.74 -1.28
CA SER A 50 11.97 5.93 -0.80
C SER A 50 10.69 6.18 -1.60
N THR A 51 10.73 5.99 -2.92
CA THR A 51 9.54 6.12 -3.79
C THR A 51 8.47 5.10 -3.45
N ILE A 52 8.86 3.84 -3.16
CA ILE A 52 7.92 2.79 -2.75
C ILE A 52 7.31 3.13 -1.37
N HIS A 53 8.11 3.61 -0.42
CA HIS A 53 7.60 4.06 0.88
C HIS A 53 6.58 5.20 0.74
N GLU A 54 6.86 6.19 -0.11
CA GLU A 54 5.93 7.30 -0.38
C GLU A 54 4.64 6.80 -1.04
N ALA A 55 4.75 5.89 -2.02
CA ALA A 55 3.59 5.27 -2.65
C ALA A 55 2.73 4.49 -1.64
N MET A 56 3.33 3.72 -0.73
CA MET A 56 2.62 3.04 0.35
C MET A 56 1.88 4.03 1.25
N TYR A 57 2.52 5.14 1.63
CA TYR A 57 1.91 6.16 2.47
C TYR A 57 0.69 6.79 1.78
N MET A 58 0.81 7.20 0.52
CA MET A 58 -0.29 7.77 -0.25
C MET A 58 -1.45 6.79 -0.43
N LEU A 59 -1.16 5.51 -0.69
CA LEU A 59 -2.19 4.48 -0.82
C LEU A 59 -2.90 4.20 0.50
N ALA A 60 -2.19 4.24 1.63
CA ALA A 60 -2.75 4.06 2.96
C ALA A 60 -3.68 5.21 3.34
N ASP A 61 -3.25 6.45 3.08
CA ASP A 61 -4.03 7.67 3.30
C ASP A 61 -5.35 7.63 2.49
N GLN A 62 -5.26 7.31 1.20
CA GLN A 62 -6.45 7.14 0.35
C GLN A 62 -7.37 5.99 0.80
N ALA A 63 -6.80 4.88 1.27
CA ALA A 63 -7.59 3.76 1.79
C ALA A 63 -8.32 4.15 3.07
N GLN A 64 -7.67 4.92 3.96
CA GLN A 64 -8.25 5.46 5.18
C GLN A 64 -9.43 6.39 4.86
N ASP A 65 -9.25 7.35 3.95
CA ASP A 65 -10.31 8.26 3.52
C ASP A 65 -11.54 7.51 2.98
N GLN A 66 -11.30 6.48 2.16
CA GLN A 66 -12.39 5.67 1.62
C GLN A 66 -13.06 4.78 2.66
N LEU A 67 -12.32 4.27 3.64
CA LEU A 67 -12.89 3.56 4.79
C LEU A 67 -13.79 4.50 5.62
N LEU A 68 -13.38 5.74 5.84
CA LEU A 68 -14.22 6.74 6.51
C LEU A 68 -15.50 7.03 5.72
N GLN A 69 -15.42 7.15 4.40
CA GLN A 69 -16.60 7.29 3.53
C GLN A 69 -17.54 6.08 3.63
N LEU A 70 -16.99 4.86 3.65
CA LEU A 70 -17.76 3.63 3.83
C LEU A 70 -18.47 3.61 5.18
N MET A 71 -17.77 3.96 6.27
CA MET A 71 -18.35 4.02 7.61
C MET A 71 -19.48 5.04 7.70
N ASN A 72 -19.30 6.22 7.12
CA ASN A 72 -20.32 7.27 7.09
C ASN A 72 -21.53 6.85 6.25
N ALA A 73 -21.32 6.20 5.10
CA ALA A 73 -22.41 5.69 4.26
C ALA A 73 -23.21 4.57 4.95
N ALA A 74 -22.54 3.72 5.75
CA ALA A 74 -23.20 2.69 6.54
C ALA A 74 -23.95 3.25 7.75
N GLY A 75 -23.42 4.29 8.40
CA GLY A 75 -24.02 4.94 9.57
C GLY A 75 -25.19 5.88 9.26
N GLY A 76 -25.25 6.44 8.04
CA GLY A 76 -26.32 7.32 7.57
C GLY A 76 -27.58 6.62 7.05
N ALA A 77 -27.64 5.29 7.11
CA ALA A 77 -28.75 4.48 6.59
C ALA A 77 -29.90 4.26 7.60
N GLN A 78 -30.09 5.16 8.57
CA GLN A 78 -31.20 5.11 9.54
C GLN A 78 -32.35 6.03 9.13
#